data_AF-A0AA47BTE9-F1
#
_entry.id   AF-A0AA47BTE9-F1
#
_cell.length_a   1.000
_cell.length_b   1.000
_cell.length_c   1.000
_cell.angle_alpha   90.00
_cell.angle_beta   90.00
_cell.angle_gamma   90.00
#
_symmetry.space_group_name_H-M   'P 1'
#
loop_
_entity.id
_entity.type
_entity.pdbx_description
1 polymer ?
#
loop_
_entity_poly.entity_id
_entity_poly.type
_entity_poly.pdbx_seq_one_letter_code
_entity_poly.pdbx_strand_id
1 'polypeptide(L)' 'MGARIEAGIAYLDFNEQFRFNTLGIEGYRSQIEQIVYTATEFSNVQKVQFLIEGQQVDYLGGEGFWVGGPLGREDF' A
#
# COMPACT_ATOMS: atom_id res chain seq x y z
N MET A 1 8.05 -7.82 -8.38
CA MET A 1 8.11 -6.75 -7.36
C MET A 1 8.99 -5.63 -7.86
N GLY A 2 8.51 -4.39 -7.77
CA GLY A 2 9.21 -3.20 -8.25
C GLY A 2 8.83 -1.96 -7.44
N ALA A 3 9.64 -0.91 -7.54
CA ALA A 3 9.39 0.36 -6.88
C ALA A 3 9.78 1.53 -7.80
N ARG A 4 8.95 2.57 -7.83
CA ARG A 4 9.25 3.84 -8.52
C ARG A 4 8.68 5.00 -7.75
N ILE A 5 9.31 6.17 -7.85
CA ILE A 5 8.83 7.41 -7.22
C ILE A 5 8.48 8.39 -8.32
N GLU A 6 7.29 8.98 -8.24
CA GLU A 6 6.82 10.01 -9.16
C GLU A 6 5.99 11.02 -8.37
N ALA A 7 6.34 12.31 -8.50
CA ALA A 7 5.61 13.42 -7.86
C ALA A 7 5.34 13.23 -6.35
N GLY A 8 6.30 12.68 -5.61
CA GLY A 8 6.16 12.43 -4.16
C GLY A 8 5.37 11.17 -3.80
N ILE A 9 4.95 10.36 -4.78
CA ILE A 9 4.25 9.10 -4.56
C ILE A 9 5.20 7.94 -4.86
N ALA A 10 5.37 7.05 -3.89
CA ALA A 10 6.04 5.77 -4.10
C ALA A 10 5.01 4.75 -4.63
N TYR A 11 5.20 4.28 -5.85
CA TYR A 11 4.43 3.18 -6.41
C TYR A 11 5.16 1.87 -6.07
N LEU A 12 4.54 1.06 -5.23
CA LEU A 12 5.11 -0.21 -4.75
C LEU A 12 4.29 -1.36 -5.35
N ASP A 13 4.97 -2.20 -6.13
CA ASP A 13 4.37 -3.30 -6.87
C ASP A 13 4.65 -4.65 -6.19
N PHE A 14 3.57 -5.29 -5.75
CA PHE A 14 3.56 -6.57 -5.05
C PHE A 14 2.96 -7.66 -5.92
N ASN A 15 3.12 -8.91 -5.50
CA ASN A 15 2.47 -10.05 -6.16
C ASN A 15 1.07 -10.32 -5.59
N GLU A 16 0.35 -11.26 -6.19
CA GLU A 16 -0.98 -11.69 -5.74
C GLU A 16 -1.06 -12.10 -4.26
N GLN A 17 0.03 -12.59 -3.67
CA GLN A 17 0.03 -13.03 -2.27
C GLN A 17 -0.20 -11.88 -1.29
N PHE A 18 0.16 -10.64 -1.67
CA PHE A 18 -0.02 -9.45 -0.84
C PHE A 18 -1.50 -9.12 -0.56
N ARG A 19 -2.42 -9.62 -1.40
CA ARG A 19 -3.87 -9.45 -1.21
C ARG A 19 -4.42 -10.25 -0.03
N PHE A 20 -3.65 -11.14 0.55
CA PHE A 20 -4.08 -12.05 1.60
C PHE A 20 -3.38 -11.76 2.92
N ASN A 21 -4.16 -11.51 3.95
CA ASN A 21 -3.71 -11.39 5.33
C ASN A 21 -4.59 -12.27 6.22
N THR A 22 -3.96 -13.14 7.02
CA THR A 22 -4.66 -14.12 7.87
C THR A 22 -5.31 -13.50 9.10
N LEU A 23 -5.01 -12.24 9.41
CA LEU A 23 -5.53 -11.51 10.56
C LEU A 23 -6.77 -10.64 10.22
N GLY A 24 -7.32 -10.78 9.01
CA GLY A 24 -8.49 -10.01 8.56
C GLY A 24 -8.20 -8.51 8.41
N ILE A 25 -9.25 -7.69 8.55
CA ILE A 25 -9.20 -6.23 8.34
C ILE A 25 -8.09 -5.52 9.13
N GLU A 26 -7.88 -5.88 10.39
CA GLU A 26 -6.82 -5.30 11.23
C GLU A 26 -5.43 -5.68 10.73
N GLY A 27 -5.28 -6.91 10.22
CA GLY A 27 -4.06 -7.36 9.55
C GLY A 27 -3.71 -6.51 8.34
N TYR A 28 -4.70 -6.25 7.47
CA TYR A 28 -4.51 -5.37 6.31
C TYR A 28 -4.15 -3.96 6.76
N ARG A 29 -4.84 -3.41 7.76
CA ARG A 29 -4.53 -2.08 8.31
C ARG A 29 -3.07 -1.99 8.74
N SER A 30 -2.61 -2.89 9.61
CA SER A 30 -1.22 -2.87 10.09
C SER A 30 -0.19 -3.12 8.99
N GLN A 31 -0.48 -4.02 8.04
CA GLN A 31 0.39 -4.29 6.88
C GLN A 31 0.60 -3.04 6.04
N ILE A 32 -0.47 -2.31 5.73
CA ILE A 32 -0.39 -1.08 4.93
C ILE A 32 0.24 0.05 5.73
N GLU A 33 -0.19 0.25 6.98
CA GLU A 33 0.33 1.29 7.87
C GLU A 33 1.85 1.19 7.99
N GLN A 34 2.39 0.00 8.28
CA GLN A 34 3.84 -0.20 8.40
C GLN A 34 4.58 0.21 7.13
N ILE A 35 4.05 -0.13 5.96
CA ILE A 35 4.68 0.22 4.66
C ILE A 35 4.62 1.72 4.44
N VAL A 36 3.48 2.36 4.69
CA VAL A 36 3.31 3.80 4.55
C VAL A 36 4.26 4.56 5.47
N TYR A 37 4.34 4.19 6.75
CA TYR A 37 5.26 4.81 7.70
C TYR A 37 6.72 4.63 7.25
N THR A 38 7.11 3.42 6.85
CA THR A 38 8.49 3.14 6.41
C THR A 38 8.86 3.91 5.14
N ALA A 39 7.99 3.92 4.13
CA ALA A 39 8.27 4.58 2.86
C ALA A 39 8.34 6.10 3.01
N THR A 40 7.53 6.69 3.88
CA THR A 40 7.48 8.14 4.11
C THR A 40 8.57 8.66 5.06
N GLU A 41 9.44 7.79 5.59
CA GLU A 41 10.71 8.24 6.21
C GLU A 41 11.68 8.83 5.18
N PHE A 42 11.55 8.45 3.90
CA PHE A 42 12.30 9.09 2.82
C PHE A 42 11.65 10.46 2.51
N SER A 43 12.41 11.54 2.65
CA SER A 43 11.89 12.92 2.57
C SER A 43 11.27 13.29 1.21
N ASN A 44 11.58 12.54 0.15
CA ASN A 44 10.99 12.72 -1.18
C ASN A 44 9.73 11.86 -1.41
N VAL A 45 9.22 11.15 -0.39
CA VAL A 45 8.02 10.31 -0.45
C VAL A 45 7.00 10.83 0.57
N GLN A 46 5.81 11.18 0.07
CA GLN A 46 4.69 11.71 0.84
C GLN A 46 3.58 10.67 1.00
N LYS A 47 3.37 9.84 -0.04
CA LYS A 47 2.32 8.81 -0.08
C LYS A 47 2.80 7.56 -0.79
N VAL A 48 2.08 6.46 -0.60
CA VAL A 48 2.33 5.17 -1.23
C VAL A 48 1.13 4.73 -2.06
N GLN A 49 1.33 4.48 -3.35
CA GLN A 49 0.37 3.78 -4.19
C GLN A 49 0.73 2.30 -4.24
N PHE A 50 -0.22 1.44 -3.88
CA PHE A 50 -0.06 -0.01 -3.95
C PHE A 50 -0.51 -0.52 -5.32
N LEU A 51 0.30 -1.39 -5.91
CA LEU A 51 0.01 -2.11 -7.14
C LEU A 51 0.14 -3.61 -6.89
N ILE A 52 -0.65 -4.41 -7.61
CA ILE A 52 -0.53 -5.86 -7.62
C ILE A 52 -0.33 -6.32 -9.07
N GLU A 53 0.77 -7.03 -9.32
CA GLU A 53 1.17 -7.48 -10.67
C GLU A 53 1.15 -6.32 -11.69
N GLY A 54 1.65 -5.15 -11.27
CA GLY A 54 1.70 -3.92 -12.06
C GLY A 54 0.37 -3.19 -12.24
N GLN A 55 -0.72 -3.67 -11.64
CA GLN A 55 -2.06 -3.08 -11.77
C GLN A 55 -2.52 -2.40 -10.49
N GLN A 56 -3.24 -1.30 -10.63
CA GLN A 56 -3.95 -0.67 -9.53
C GLN A 56 -5.17 -1.50 -9.13
N VAL A 57 -5.39 -1.59 -7.83
CA VAL A 57 -6.47 -2.39 -7.25
C VAL A 57 -7.15 -1.55 -6.18
N ASP A 58 -8.47 -1.67 -6.05
CA ASP A 58 -9.20 -0.80 -5.13
C ASP A 58 -9.21 -1.35 -3.69
N TYR A 59 -9.15 -2.68 -3.54
CA TYR A 59 -9.34 -3.34 -2.26
C TYR A 59 -8.41 -4.53 -2.07
N LEU A 60 -8.00 -4.78 -0.82
CA LEU A 60 -7.31 -6.00 -0.37
C LEU A 60 -8.25 -6.86 0.49
N GLY A 61 -8.03 -8.17 0.44
CA GLY A 61 -8.82 -9.15 1.17
C GLY A 61 -10.27 -9.27 0.72
N GLY A 62 -10.95 -10.31 1.21
CA GLY A 62 -12.39 -10.49 1.00
C GLY A 62 -13.26 -9.49 1.76
N GLU A 63 -12.73 -8.90 2.84
CA GLU A 63 -13.43 -7.91 3.68
C GLU A 63 -13.36 -6.48 3.12
N GLY A 64 -12.44 -6.22 2.18
CA GLY A 64 -12.40 -4.96 1.42
C GLY A 64 -11.65 -3.82 2.11
N PHE A 65 -10.35 -3.99 2.39
CA PHE A 65 -9.50 -2.88 2.84
C PHE A 65 -9.10 -1.98 1.66
N TRP A 66 -9.50 -0.70 1.67
CA TRP A 66 -9.30 0.19 0.53
C TRP A 66 -7.82 0.59 0.33
N VAL A 67 -7.33 0.43 -0.91
CA VAL A 67 -6.00 0.87 -1.38
C VAL A 67 -6.05 1.48 -2.78
N GLY A 68 -7.26 1.86 -3.23
CA GLY A 68 -7.52 2.37 -4.58
C GLY A 68 -6.91 3.74 -4.88
N GLY A 69 -6.22 4.36 -3.93
CA GLY A 69 -5.45 5.57 -4.15
C GLY A 69 -4.20 5.61 -3.27
N PRO A 70 -3.35 6.64 -3.46
CA PRO A 70 -2.13 6.78 -2.67
C PRO A 70 -2.46 7.06 -1.19
N LEU A 71 -1.86 6.27 -0.29
CA LEU A 71 -2.06 6.37 1.15
C LEU A 71 -0.88 7.09 1.82
N GLY A 72 -1.19 8.05 2.69
CA GLY A 72 -0.26 8.79 3.54
C GLY A 72 -0.47 8.46 5.02
N ARG A 73 0.33 9.09 5.89
CA ARG A 73 0.24 8.86 7.34
C ARG A 73 -1.09 9.35 7.92
N GLU A 74 -1.72 10.33 7.28
CA GLU A 74 -3.02 10.89 7.66
C GLU A 74 -4.20 9.93 7.46
N ASP A 75 -3.99 8.84 6.72
CA ASP A 75 -5.02 7.83 6.46
C ASP A 75 -5.12 6.77 7.58
N PHE A 76 -4.25 6.84 8.61
CA PHE A 76 -4.12 5.84 9.68
C PHE A 76 -4.40 6.37 11.08
#